data_AF-A0A537C0B3-F1
#
_entry.id   AF-A0A537C0B3-F1
#
_cell.length_a   1.000
_cell.length_b   1.000
_cell.length_c   1.000
_cell.angle_alpha   90.00
_cell.angle_beta   90.00
_cell.angle_gamma   90.00
#
_symmetry.space_group_name_H-M   'P 1'
#
loop_
_entity.id
_entity.type
_entity.pdbx_description
1 polymer ?
#
loop_
_entity_poly.entity_id
_entity_poly.type
_entity_poly.pdbx_seq_one_letter_code
_entity_poly.pdbx_strand_id
1 'polypeptide(L)'
;MPFPLPATAHDHDSMVVIRDDCEPNDPGYAPTGGCLRKEGDVSFAEFGVELSSPLAPTSLIGHQGWRMDPPYIKIDADDTLMVRNRGGRAHTFTEVQNFGGGKIPSPALNKGLATAPECLVSTDIAPGGKAEVTGLTEGNHHFQCCIHPWMRAIIKVKRED
;
A
#
# COMPACT_ATOMS: atom_id res chain seq x y z
N MET A 1 -46.72 -11.13 16.51
CA MET A 1 -45.41 -11.56 16.00
C MET A 1 -44.75 -10.32 15.40
N PRO A 2 -43.59 -9.85 15.88
CA PRO A 2 -42.93 -8.72 15.26
C PRO A 2 -42.25 -9.18 13.97
N PHE A 3 -42.44 -8.42 12.90
CA PHE A 3 -41.75 -8.62 11.63
C PHE A 3 -40.24 -8.38 11.82
N PRO A 4 -39.35 -9.20 11.25
CA PRO A 4 -37.93 -8.91 11.24
C PRO A 4 -37.69 -7.63 10.42
N LEU A 5 -36.93 -6.69 11.00
CA LEU A 5 -36.46 -5.51 10.29
C LEU A 5 -35.54 -5.96 9.14
N PRO A 6 -35.63 -5.33 7.95
CA PRO A 6 -34.67 -5.60 6.89
C PRO A 6 -33.28 -5.17 7.35
N ALA A 7 -32.30 -6.08 7.25
CA ALA A 7 -30.90 -5.73 7.37
C ALA A 7 -30.59 -4.66 6.32
N THR A 8 -30.17 -3.48 6.77
CA THR A 8 -29.59 -2.47 5.90
C THR A 8 -28.34 -3.07 5.29
N ALA A 9 -28.32 -3.27 3.98
CA ALA A 9 -27.09 -3.53 3.25
C ALA A 9 -26.15 -2.34 3.50
N HIS A 10 -25.07 -2.56 4.24
CA HIS A 10 -24.02 -1.57 4.44
C HIS A 10 -23.26 -1.40 3.12
N ASP A 11 -23.68 -0.41 2.32
CA ASP A 11 -22.98 -0.01 1.09
C ASP A 11 -21.85 0.97 1.41
N HIS A 12 -20.92 0.54 2.26
CA HIS A 12 -19.71 1.28 2.59
C HIS A 12 -18.48 0.42 2.33
N ASP A 13 -18.26 0.03 1.07
CA ASP A 13 -16.95 -0.51 0.64
C ASP A 13 -15.88 0.59 0.84
N SER A 14 -15.28 0.58 2.03
CA SER A 14 -14.11 1.37 2.35
C SER A 14 -12.97 0.95 1.43
N MET A 15 -12.30 1.90 0.79
CA MET A 15 -11.29 1.60 -0.23
C MET A 15 -9.96 2.29 0.05
N VAL A 16 -8.87 1.53 -0.07
CA VAL A 16 -7.51 2.07 -0.20
C VAL A 16 -7.01 1.86 -1.63
N VAL A 17 -6.52 2.94 -2.23
CA VAL A 17 -5.88 2.92 -3.54
C VAL A 17 -4.37 2.92 -3.36
N ILE A 18 -3.70 1.94 -3.94
CA ILE A 18 -2.25 1.92 -4.07
C ILE A 18 -1.88 2.69 -5.34
N ARG A 19 -0.94 3.63 -5.20
CA ARG A 19 -0.49 4.52 -6.27
C ARG A 19 1.03 4.48 -6.39
N ASP A 20 1.49 4.57 -7.63
CA ASP A 20 2.82 5.01 -8.05
C ASP A 20 2.65 5.86 -9.29
N ASP A 21 3.56 6.79 -9.59
CA ASP A 21 3.48 7.68 -10.75
C ASP A 21 4.59 7.45 -11.76
N CYS A 22 4.96 6.18 -11.96
CA CYS A 22 6.00 5.84 -12.92
C CYS A 22 5.68 6.37 -14.32
N GLU A 23 6.70 6.87 -15.00
CA GLU A 23 6.62 7.24 -16.40
C GLU A 23 6.57 5.99 -17.29
N PRO A 24 5.52 5.80 -18.11
CA PRO A 24 5.33 4.56 -18.88
C PRO A 24 6.35 4.34 -20.00
N ASN A 25 6.95 5.42 -20.51
CA ASN A 25 7.88 5.37 -21.64
C ASN A 25 9.35 5.46 -21.21
N ASP A 26 9.64 5.58 -19.92
CA ASP A 26 11.03 5.62 -19.45
C ASP A 26 11.65 4.21 -19.47
N PRO A 27 12.66 3.95 -20.31
CA PRO A 27 13.32 2.65 -20.37
C PRO A 27 14.03 2.27 -19.04
N GLY A 28 14.30 3.23 -18.16
CA GLY A 28 14.89 2.99 -16.85
C GLY A 28 14.07 2.06 -15.95
N TYR A 29 12.75 1.97 -16.16
CA TYR A 29 11.91 1.03 -15.42
C TYR A 29 11.99 -0.43 -15.93
N ALA A 30 12.44 -0.67 -17.17
CA ALA A 30 12.43 -1.99 -17.80
C ALA A 30 13.12 -3.11 -16.98
N PRO A 31 14.30 -2.88 -16.36
CA PRO A 31 14.95 -3.90 -15.52
C PRO A 31 14.15 -4.31 -14.28
N THR A 32 13.13 -3.53 -13.90
CA THR A 32 12.28 -3.75 -12.71
C THR A 32 10.82 -4.06 -13.07
N GLY A 33 10.57 -4.48 -14.32
CA GLY A 33 9.25 -4.87 -14.82
C GLY A 33 8.52 -3.79 -15.63
N GLY A 34 9.14 -2.64 -15.87
CA GLY A 34 8.53 -1.53 -16.61
C GLY A 34 7.46 -0.79 -15.81
N CYS A 35 6.65 -0.02 -16.53
CA CYS A 35 5.53 0.76 -15.99
C CYS A 35 4.30 0.56 -16.88
N LEU A 36 3.22 0.03 -16.32
CA LEU A 36 1.98 -0.29 -17.06
C LEU A 36 0.92 0.82 -16.98
N ARG A 37 1.29 2.04 -16.55
CA ARG A 37 0.37 3.18 -16.59
C ARG A 37 0.13 3.62 -18.03
N LYS A 38 -0.98 4.32 -18.25
CA LYS A 38 -1.19 5.08 -19.49
C LYS A 38 -0.42 6.40 -19.48
N GLU A 39 -0.34 7.01 -18.31
CA GLU A 39 0.23 8.34 -18.05
C GLU A 39 0.90 8.33 -16.67
N GLY A 40 1.99 9.07 -16.50
CA GLY A 40 2.76 9.24 -15.27
C GLY A 40 4.06 9.99 -15.60
N ASP A 41 4.57 10.76 -14.66
CA ASP A 41 5.61 11.77 -14.96
C ASP A 41 6.94 11.53 -14.23
N VAL A 42 7.00 10.51 -13.36
CA VAL A 42 8.22 10.24 -12.60
C VAL A 42 9.10 9.27 -13.37
N SER A 43 10.26 9.76 -13.82
CA SER A 43 11.32 8.91 -14.39
C SER A 43 11.99 8.05 -13.31
N PHE A 44 12.58 6.92 -13.70
CA PHE A 44 13.40 6.07 -12.83
C PHE A 44 14.59 6.84 -12.25
N ALA A 45 15.16 7.77 -13.01
CA ALA A 45 16.24 8.63 -12.55
C ALA A 45 15.78 9.57 -11.43
N GLU A 46 14.65 10.25 -11.62
CA GLU A 46 14.03 11.10 -10.59
C GLU A 46 13.69 10.31 -9.34
N PHE A 47 13.05 9.15 -9.51
CA PHE A 47 12.76 8.24 -8.41
C PHE A 47 14.01 7.90 -7.59
N GLY A 48 15.13 7.60 -8.27
CA GLY A 48 16.41 7.31 -7.63
C GLY A 48 17.00 8.51 -6.88
N VAL A 49 16.88 9.73 -7.43
CA VAL A 49 17.34 10.98 -6.81
C VAL A 49 16.55 11.30 -5.55
N GLU A 50 15.22 11.29 -5.61
CA GLU A 50 14.38 11.56 -4.43
C GLU A 50 14.59 10.49 -3.37
N LEU A 51 14.59 9.22 -3.77
CA LEU A 51 14.82 8.13 -2.84
C LEU A 51 16.18 8.32 -2.17
N SER A 52 17.25 8.64 -2.90
CA SER A 52 18.60 8.80 -2.35
C SER A 52 18.88 10.16 -1.69
N SER A 53 17.88 11.02 -1.59
CA SER A 53 18.03 12.35 -0.97
C SER A 53 18.55 12.24 0.48
N PRO A 54 19.46 13.13 0.91
CA PRO A 54 19.88 13.21 2.31
C PRO A 54 18.73 13.59 3.25
N LEU A 55 17.63 14.13 2.72
CA LEU A 55 16.39 14.39 3.46
C LEU A 55 15.57 13.12 3.74
N ALA A 56 15.92 12.00 3.11
CA ALA A 56 15.35 10.68 3.31
C ALA A 56 16.44 9.67 3.74
N PRO A 57 17.10 9.88 4.91
CA PRO A 57 18.25 9.07 5.32
C PRO A 57 17.86 7.60 5.60
N THR A 58 16.59 7.38 5.94
CA THR A 58 15.97 6.06 6.09
C THR A 58 14.76 5.98 5.15
N SER A 59 14.30 4.78 4.83
CA SER A 59 13.12 4.58 3.96
C SER A 59 11.80 4.79 4.70
N LEU A 60 11.82 5.62 5.75
CA LEU A 60 10.61 6.16 6.37
C LEU A 60 9.94 7.20 5.46
N ILE A 61 10.77 7.97 4.74
CA ILE A 61 10.35 8.93 3.73
C ILE A 61 10.80 8.36 2.39
N GLY A 62 9.91 8.37 1.41
CA GLY A 62 10.23 8.00 0.04
C GLY A 62 9.47 8.87 -0.95
N HIS A 63 9.44 8.42 -2.20
CA HIS A 63 8.85 9.18 -3.30
C HIS A 63 7.34 9.39 -3.07
N GLN A 64 6.86 10.64 -3.15
CA GLN A 64 5.46 10.98 -2.82
C GLN A 64 4.44 10.45 -3.84
N GLY A 65 4.89 10.19 -5.06
CA GLY A 65 4.15 9.44 -6.08
C GLY A 65 3.78 8.01 -5.66
N TRP A 66 4.58 7.39 -4.78
CA TRP A 66 4.40 6.03 -4.26
C TRP A 66 3.71 6.09 -2.89
N ARG A 67 2.40 5.83 -2.85
CA ARG A 67 1.60 5.94 -1.61
C ARG A 67 0.38 5.04 -1.58
N MET A 68 -0.12 4.81 -0.37
CA MET A 68 -1.47 4.31 -0.11
C MET A 68 -2.39 5.51 0.16
N ASP A 69 -3.58 5.50 -0.43
CA ASP A 69 -4.48 6.64 -0.46
C ASP A 69 -5.94 6.20 -0.23
N PRO A 70 -6.59 6.59 0.89
CA PRO A 70 -6.03 7.40 1.97
C PRO A 70 -5.00 6.61 2.82
N PRO A 71 -4.05 7.28 3.49
CA PRO A 71 -3.12 6.63 4.43
C PRO A 71 -3.76 6.33 5.80
N TYR A 72 -4.97 6.82 6.04
CA TYR A 72 -5.76 6.53 7.24
C TYR A 72 -7.23 6.45 6.89
N ILE A 73 -7.89 5.39 7.32
CA ILE A 73 -9.34 5.23 7.18
C ILE A 73 -9.90 4.58 8.44
N LYS A 74 -11.16 4.89 8.74
CA LYS A 74 -11.94 4.28 9.81
C LYS A 74 -13.00 3.39 9.17
N ILE A 75 -13.10 2.16 9.64
CA ILE A 75 -14.10 1.17 9.20
C ILE A 75 -14.73 0.51 10.43
N ASP A 76 -15.86 -0.15 10.23
CA ASP A 76 -16.49 -0.98 11.27
C ASP A 76 -15.97 -2.43 11.19
N ALA A 77 -16.08 -3.19 12.28
CA ALA A 77 -15.43 -4.51 12.40
C ALA A 77 -15.87 -5.53 11.34
N ASP A 78 -17.08 -5.39 10.81
CA ASP A 78 -17.65 -6.28 9.79
C ASP A 78 -17.50 -5.73 8.36
N ASP A 79 -16.86 -4.57 8.19
CA ASP A 79 -16.61 -4.00 6.86
C ASP A 79 -15.56 -4.81 6.09
N THR A 80 -15.78 -4.89 4.77
CA THR A 80 -14.76 -5.34 3.83
C THR A 80 -13.98 -4.14 3.33
N LEU A 81 -12.66 -4.14 3.56
CA LEU A 81 -11.76 -3.13 3.01
C LEU A 81 -11.30 -3.56 1.61
N MET A 82 -11.72 -2.80 0.60
CA MET A 82 -11.29 -2.97 -0.77
C MET A 82 -9.93 -2.31 -1.00
N VAL A 83 -9.01 -3.01 -1.64
CA VAL A 83 -7.70 -2.47 -2.02
C VAL A 83 -7.54 -2.57 -3.53
N ARG A 84 -7.10 -1.48 -4.17
CA ARG A 84 -6.87 -1.48 -5.63
C ARG A 84 -5.54 -0.86 -5.97
N ASN A 85 -4.75 -1.58 -6.75
CA ASN A 85 -3.55 -1.01 -7.36
C ASN A 85 -3.93 -0.22 -8.62
N ARG A 86 -3.82 1.11 -8.54
CA ARG A 86 -3.97 2.02 -9.69
C ARG A 86 -2.63 2.59 -10.17
N GLY A 87 -1.52 2.15 -9.59
CA GLY A 87 -0.18 2.42 -10.10
C GLY A 87 0.18 1.56 -11.31
N GLY A 88 1.36 1.81 -11.89
CA GLY A 88 1.89 1.03 -13.01
C GLY A 88 2.84 -0.08 -12.60
N ARG A 89 3.17 -0.18 -11.31
CA ARG A 89 4.11 -1.18 -10.79
C ARG A 89 3.40 -2.11 -9.79
N ALA A 90 4.01 -3.27 -9.56
CA ALA A 90 3.55 -4.17 -8.51
C ALA A 90 3.81 -3.56 -7.13
N HIS A 91 2.87 -3.81 -6.21
CA HIS A 91 2.91 -3.37 -4.82
C HIS A 91 2.33 -4.46 -3.92
N THR A 92 2.43 -4.30 -2.60
CA THR A 92 1.69 -5.13 -1.65
C THR A 92 0.83 -4.26 -0.73
N PHE A 93 -0.14 -4.89 -0.09
CA PHE A 93 -0.91 -4.32 1.02
C PHE A 93 -0.89 -5.35 2.15
N THR A 94 0.17 -5.33 2.94
CA THR A 94 0.48 -6.38 3.90
C THR A 94 0.30 -5.84 5.31
N GLU A 95 -0.53 -6.50 6.11
CA GLU A 95 -0.65 -6.20 7.52
C GLU A 95 0.67 -6.55 8.22
N VAL A 96 1.16 -5.63 9.06
CA VAL A 96 2.38 -5.80 9.84
C VAL A 96 2.11 -5.45 11.28
N GLN A 97 2.77 -6.13 12.22
CA GLN A 97 2.69 -5.74 13.63
C GLN A 97 3.28 -4.35 13.86
N ASN A 98 4.47 -4.11 13.30
CA ASN A 98 5.17 -2.83 13.34
C ASN A 98 5.66 -2.49 11.93
N PHE A 99 5.60 -1.21 11.56
CA PHE A 99 6.22 -0.76 10.33
C PHE A 99 7.72 -1.03 10.34
N GLY A 100 8.24 -1.48 9.20
CA GLY A 100 9.65 -1.85 9.05
C GLY A 100 10.15 -1.63 7.64
N GLY A 101 11.20 -2.35 7.27
CA GLY A 101 11.66 -2.53 5.91
C GLY A 101 10.83 -3.55 5.16
N GLY A 102 11.04 -3.63 3.85
CA GLY A 102 10.40 -4.54 2.91
C GLY A 102 11.29 -5.74 2.54
N LYS A 103 10.80 -6.53 1.58
CA LYS A 103 11.43 -7.75 1.05
C LYS A 103 12.48 -7.50 -0.02
N ILE A 104 12.55 -6.30 -0.59
CA ILE A 104 13.62 -5.95 -1.54
C ILE A 104 14.90 -5.67 -0.75
N PRO A 105 15.98 -6.44 -0.96
CA PRO A 105 17.14 -6.44 -0.08
C PRO A 105 17.96 -5.13 -0.15
N SER A 106 18.68 -4.84 0.94
CA SER A 106 19.66 -3.75 1.01
C SER A 106 20.87 -4.02 0.10
N PRO A 107 21.42 -3.00 -0.61
CA PRO A 107 21.06 -1.59 -0.54
C PRO A 107 20.06 -1.23 -1.65
N ALA A 108 18.83 -1.72 -1.58
CA ALA A 108 17.73 -1.13 -2.32
C ALA A 108 16.48 -1.05 -1.45
N LEU A 109 15.84 0.12 -1.50
CA LEU A 109 14.55 0.49 -0.89
C LEU A 109 14.39 0.40 0.64
N ASN A 110 15.24 -0.32 1.39
CA ASN A 110 15.12 -0.40 2.86
C ASN A 110 15.92 0.68 3.61
N LYS A 111 17.08 1.12 3.10
CA LYS A 111 17.95 2.16 3.71
C LYS A 111 18.09 2.05 5.23
N GLY A 112 18.50 0.87 5.71
CA GLY A 112 18.77 0.62 7.13
C GLY A 112 17.58 0.19 7.98
N LEU A 113 16.36 0.14 7.42
CA LEU A 113 15.23 -0.48 8.12
C LEU A 113 15.38 -2.00 8.15
N ALA A 114 15.18 -2.60 9.32
CA ALA A 114 15.05 -4.05 9.45
C ALA A 114 13.77 -4.52 8.75
N THR A 115 13.87 -5.54 7.90
CA THR A 115 12.71 -6.12 7.20
C THR A 115 11.65 -6.59 8.20
N ALA A 116 10.40 -6.15 8.00
CA ALA A 116 9.27 -6.68 8.76
C ALA A 116 9.08 -8.17 8.42
N PRO A 117 8.95 -9.08 9.42
CA PRO A 117 8.86 -10.52 9.17
C PRO A 117 7.75 -10.91 8.18
N GLU A 118 6.61 -10.24 8.26
CA GLU A 118 5.43 -10.48 7.43
C GLU A 118 5.69 -10.16 5.94
N CYS A 119 6.68 -9.30 5.66
CA CYS A 119 7.02 -8.97 4.28
C CYS A 119 7.67 -10.10 3.50
N LEU A 120 8.28 -11.08 4.17
CA LEU A 120 8.93 -12.23 3.53
C LEU A 120 7.92 -13.13 2.80
N VAL A 121 6.65 -13.08 3.22
CA VAL A 121 5.54 -13.86 2.64
C VAL A 121 4.47 -12.99 1.98
N SER A 122 4.76 -11.71 1.77
CA SER A 122 3.82 -10.76 1.18
C SER A 122 3.42 -11.12 -0.25
N THR A 123 2.13 -10.96 -0.55
CA THR A 123 1.57 -11.17 -1.89
C THR A 123 1.58 -9.88 -2.70
N ASP A 124 2.02 -9.98 -3.96
CA ASP A 124 2.02 -8.85 -4.89
C ASP A 124 0.64 -8.64 -5.51
N ILE A 125 0.23 -7.37 -5.55
CA ILE A 125 -0.94 -6.88 -6.26
C ILE A 125 -0.41 -6.22 -7.54
N ALA A 126 -0.61 -6.89 -8.68
CA ALA A 126 -0.21 -6.39 -9.99
C ALA A 126 -0.94 -5.07 -10.35
N PRO A 127 -0.42 -4.28 -11.30
CA PRO A 127 -1.13 -3.10 -11.82
C PRO A 127 -2.57 -3.43 -12.26
N GLY A 128 -3.53 -2.63 -11.80
CA GLY A 128 -4.96 -2.88 -12.04
C GLY A 128 -5.58 -3.96 -11.15
N GLY A 129 -4.77 -4.71 -10.40
CA GLY A 129 -5.18 -5.74 -9.47
C GLY A 129 -5.90 -5.21 -8.24
N LYS A 130 -6.53 -6.13 -7.51
CA LYS A 130 -7.30 -5.85 -6.30
C LYS A 130 -6.99 -6.86 -5.21
N ALA A 131 -7.24 -6.48 -3.97
CA ALA A 131 -7.29 -7.36 -2.81
C ALA A 131 -8.46 -6.95 -1.92
N GLU A 132 -8.91 -7.88 -1.09
CA GLU A 132 -9.96 -7.65 -0.08
C GLU A 132 -9.36 -8.00 1.28
N VAL A 133 -9.63 -7.15 2.26
CA VAL A 133 -9.24 -7.38 3.65
C VAL A 133 -10.51 -7.43 4.48
N THR A 134 -10.71 -8.53 5.18
CA THR A 134 -11.91 -8.82 5.97
C THR A 134 -11.52 -9.33 7.36
N GLY A 135 -12.44 -9.25 8.32
CA GLY A 135 -12.25 -9.82 9.64
C GLY A 135 -11.19 -9.12 10.49
N LEU A 136 -10.99 -7.81 10.26
CA LEU A 136 -10.13 -7.01 11.13
C LEU A 136 -10.82 -6.79 12.48
N THR A 137 -10.13 -7.07 13.57
CA THR A 137 -10.64 -6.86 14.93
C THR A 137 -10.65 -5.38 15.31
N GLU A 138 -11.38 -4.99 16.35
CA GLU A 138 -11.33 -3.62 16.88
C GLU A 138 -9.88 -3.20 17.23
N GLY A 139 -9.38 -2.10 16.65
CA GLY A 139 -7.98 -1.74 16.82
C GLY A 139 -7.42 -0.81 15.74
N ASN A 140 -6.11 -0.56 15.82
CA ASN A 140 -5.34 0.04 14.74
C ASN A 140 -4.57 -1.08 14.04
N HIS A 141 -4.76 -1.23 12.74
CA HIS A 141 -4.04 -2.17 11.90
C HIS A 141 -3.05 -1.42 11.00
N HIS A 142 -1.79 -1.83 11.02
CA HIS A 142 -0.74 -1.23 10.19
C HIS A 142 -0.61 -2.02 8.89
N PHE A 143 -0.73 -1.34 7.75
CA PHE A 143 -0.50 -1.93 6.44
C PHE A 143 0.67 -1.24 5.75
N GLN A 144 1.55 -2.01 5.15
CA GLN A 144 2.67 -1.46 4.36
C GLN A 144 2.84 -2.17 3.03
N CYS A 145 3.43 -1.46 2.07
CA CYS A 145 3.99 -2.08 0.88
C CYS A 145 5.34 -2.69 1.24
N CYS A 146 5.46 -3.99 1.06
CA CYS A 146 6.69 -4.74 1.31
C CYS A 146 7.72 -4.56 0.20
N ILE A 147 7.40 -3.85 -0.88
CA ILE A 147 8.37 -3.42 -1.90
C ILE A 147 8.88 -2.02 -1.56
N HIS A 148 7.99 -1.11 -1.16
CA HIS A 148 8.28 0.30 -0.88
C HIS A 148 7.92 0.63 0.59
N PRO A 149 8.88 0.52 1.53
CA PRO A 149 8.58 0.49 2.97
C PRO A 149 8.00 1.79 3.55
N TRP A 150 8.07 2.90 2.81
CA TRP A 150 7.44 4.18 3.17
C TRP A 150 5.95 4.23 2.82
N MET A 151 5.46 3.36 1.93
CA MET A 151 4.05 3.29 1.60
C MET A 151 3.31 2.57 2.74
N ARG A 152 2.61 3.35 3.55
CA ARG A 152 1.98 2.90 4.78
C ARG A 152 0.55 3.41 4.87
N ALA A 153 -0.33 2.58 5.43
CA ALA A 153 -1.68 2.94 5.79
C ALA A 153 -2.00 2.43 7.21
N ILE A 154 -2.90 3.13 7.90
CA ILE A 154 -3.46 2.71 9.18
C ILE A 154 -4.96 2.56 9.02
N ILE A 155 -5.47 1.36 9.29
CA ILE A 155 -6.91 1.08 9.29
C ILE A 155 -7.37 1.04 10.74
N LYS A 156 -8.20 2.02 11.13
CA LYS A 156 -8.81 2.05 12.46
C LYS A 156 -10.16 1.34 12.39
N VAL A 157 -10.23 0.18 13.02
CA VAL A 157 -11.49 -0.56 13.17
C VAL A 157 -12.18 -0.09 14.45
N LYS A 158 -13.47 0.21 14.34
CA LYS A 158 -14.34 0.51 15.47
C LYS A 158 -15.25 -0.67 15.78
N ARG A 159 -15.76 -0.70 17.00
CA ARG A 159 -16.90 -1.57 17.34
C ARG A 159 -18.13 -1.06 16.60
N GLU A 160 -18.97 -1.98 16.12
CA GLU A 160 -20.32 -1.65 15.69
C GLU A 160 -21.10 -1.09 16.89
N ASP A 161 -21.76 0.06 16.71
CA ASP A 161 -22.57 0.72 17.74
C ASP A 161 -23.96 0.09 17.89
#